data_AF-A0A973TBY0-F1
#
_entry.id   AF-A0A973TBY0-F1
#
_cell.length_a   1.000
_cell.length_b   1.000
_cell.length_c   1.000
_cell.angle_alpha   90.00
_cell.angle_beta   90.00
_cell.angle_gamma   90.00
#
_symmetry.space_group_name_H-M   'P 1'
#
loop_
_entity.id
_entity.type
_entity.pdbx_description
1 polymer ?
#
loop_
_entity_poly.entity_id
_entity_poly.type
_entity_poly.pdbx_seq_one_letter_code
_entity_poly.pdbx_strand_id
1 'polypeptide(L)'
;MMLLQTAGQSVLEAFFMFWATLWALIFGFTLSGAVQAFVSRHEMQKAMGDHRPGTVVRTGFLGAASSSCSYAATALAKSLFQRGADFTSAMVFMIASTNLVVELGIVLWLLIGWQFALAEFVGGAIMIALFVLIAPRVFPAAELEQARERLNARASVNGHGEKSDEAERHGVGLWQQLRSKAGWADAAGYAVSDVSMLRRELLIGYLVAGILAVAVPASAYDVIFFSGHGFWTDLENVIVGPFVAFISFVCSIGNVPLAAALFKGGLSFGGTVAFVFADLIALPLVIIYGKFYGRRIATRIFFSFWAVMSVSGLAVDLLFRILGIPAPPRPTEIAHTSFEWNYTTWLNIIAVAVAAVVYWLYRNRERFGGMEKYAKDLVCGMQVERAHAPATHVHAGSTYYFCSDRCHEKFVTNPEKYINQPGSEPMPPGTPAPEPKAGRDEESSGIPEKGSSLAARTVTDPVCGMSVDTANPGAALVHNGRTYYFCSEGCRDTFAADPAVYSRT
;
A
#
# COMPACT_ATOMS: atom_id res chain seq x y z
N MET A 1 38.49 17.09 8.16
CA MET A 1 38.29 16.25 9.36
C MET A 1 36.89 16.42 9.96
N MET A 2 36.41 17.66 10.20
CA MET A 2 35.08 17.92 10.79
C MET A 2 33.92 17.27 10.03
N LEU A 3 33.85 17.41 8.70
CA LEU A 3 32.81 16.79 7.87
C LEU A 3 32.79 15.25 7.94
N LEU A 4 33.98 14.62 8.02
CA LEU A 4 34.09 13.16 8.10
C LEU A 4 33.67 12.65 9.48
N GLN A 5 33.96 13.41 10.54
CA GLN A 5 33.49 13.12 11.89
C GLN A 5 31.98 13.28 12.00
N THR A 6 31.40 14.38 11.49
CA THR A 6 29.95 14.60 11.46
C THR A 6 29.23 13.51 10.66
N ALA A 7 29.77 13.12 9.49
CA ALA A 7 29.20 12.03 8.70
C ALA A 7 29.25 10.68 9.45
N GLY A 8 30.39 10.37 10.08
CA GLY A 8 30.55 9.16 10.89
C GLY A 8 29.58 9.10 12.07
N GLN A 9 29.44 10.21 12.80
CA GLN A 9 28.49 10.34 13.91
C GLN A 9 27.04 10.24 13.46
N SER A 10 26.69 10.84 12.30
CA SER A 10 25.32 10.76 11.74
C SER A 10 24.92 9.31 11.42
N VAL A 11 25.85 8.54 10.83
CA VAL A 11 25.62 7.11 10.53
C VAL A 11 25.54 6.29 11.81
N LEU A 12 26.37 6.62 12.81
CA LEU A 12 26.35 5.95 14.12
C LEU A 12 25.02 6.19 14.85
N GLU A 13 24.54 7.43 14.87
CA GLU A 13 23.25 7.81 15.44
C GLU A 13 22.10 7.06 14.74
N ALA A 14 22.10 7.05 13.40
CA ALA A 14 21.13 6.31 12.60
C ALA A 14 21.12 4.80 12.93
N PHE A 15 22.31 4.21 13.09
CA PHE A 15 22.46 2.81 13.47
C PHE A 15 21.90 2.53 14.87
N PHE A 16 22.17 3.39 15.85
CA PHE A 16 21.68 3.17 17.22
C PHE A 16 20.18 3.44 17.38
N MET A 17 19.61 4.38 16.62
CA MET A 17 18.15 4.50 16.48
C MET A 17 17.53 3.23 15.91
N PHE A 18 18.13 2.67 14.86
CA PHE A 18 17.69 1.38 14.30
C PHE A 18 17.85 0.24 15.30
N TRP A 19 18.97 0.18 16.02
CA TRP A 19 19.20 -0.81 17.08
C TRP A 19 18.16 -0.71 18.19
N ALA A 20 17.82 0.51 18.64
CA ALA A 20 16.85 0.74 19.70
C ALA A 20 15.45 0.23 19.34
N THR A 21 15.11 0.22 18.06
CA THR A 21 13.78 -0.13 17.55
C THR A 21 13.72 -1.51 16.88
N LEU A 22 14.87 -2.17 16.68
CA LEU A 22 14.98 -3.39 15.87
C LEU A 22 14.00 -4.49 16.30
N TRP A 23 13.92 -4.79 17.59
CA TRP A 23 13.00 -5.80 18.10
C TRP A 23 11.53 -5.43 17.85
N ALA A 24 11.17 -4.15 17.98
CA ALA A 24 9.82 -3.66 17.76
C ALA A 24 9.42 -3.77 16.29
N LEU A 25 10.35 -3.44 15.37
CA LEU A 25 10.16 -3.62 13.93
C LEU A 25 9.94 -5.09 13.57
N ILE A 26 10.81 -5.98 14.06
CA ILE A 26 10.66 -7.42 13.79
C ILE A 26 9.33 -7.94 14.35
N PHE A 27 8.97 -7.54 15.57
CA PHE A 27 7.72 -7.92 16.19
C PHE A 27 6.53 -7.46 15.36
N GLY A 28 6.51 -6.19 14.95
CA GLY A 28 5.42 -5.61 14.19
C GLY A 28 5.26 -6.19 12.77
N PHE A 29 6.35 -6.38 12.02
CA PHE A 29 6.29 -7.08 10.74
C PHE A 29 5.83 -8.53 10.87
N THR A 30 6.25 -9.23 11.94
CA THR A 30 5.82 -10.61 12.21
C THR A 30 4.33 -10.64 12.56
N LEU A 31 3.87 -9.70 13.38
CA LEU A 31 2.46 -9.57 13.76
C LEU A 31 1.58 -9.22 12.56
N SER A 32 2.00 -8.24 11.75
CA SER A 32 1.34 -7.87 10.49
C SER A 32 1.20 -9.09 9.57
N GLY A 33 2.29 -9.84 9.36
CA GLY A 33 2.25 -11.05 8.53
C GLY A 33 1.30 -12.12 9.06
N ALA A 34 1.25 -12.31 10.38
CA ALA A 34 0.30 -13.23 11.02
C ALA A 34 -1.15 -12.77 10.83
N VAL A 35 -1.44 -11.48 11.05
CA VAL A 35 -2.79 -10.93 10.85
C VAL A 35 -3.21 -11.09 9.38
N GLN A 36 -2.35 -10.73 8.43
CA GLN A 36 -2.67 -10.82 7.00
C GLN A 36 -2.88 -12.27 6.52
N ALA A 37 -2.24 -13.25 7.14
CA ALA A 37 -2.41 -14.67 6.80
C ALA A 37 -3.64 -15.32 7.46
N PHE A 38 -3.99 -14.89 8.67
CA PHE A 38 -5.02 -15.54 9.48
C PHE A 38 -6.37 -14.80 9.47
N VAL A 39 -6.41 -13.51 9.15
CA VAL A 39 -7.66 -12.74 9.06
C VAL A 39 -8.16 -12.75 7.61
N SER A 40 -9.39 -13.22 7.42
CA SER A 40 -9.95 -13.36 6.06
C SER A 40 -10.31 -12.01 5.46
N ARG A 41 -9.99 -11.82 4.16
CA ARG A 41 -10.38 -10.62 3.40
C ARG A 41 -11.90 -10.47 3.26
N HIS A 42 -12.62 -11.59 3.29
CA HIS A 42 -14.08 -11.62 3.23
C HIS A 42 -14.74 -11.02 4.50
N GLU A 43 -14.22 -11.31 5.69
CA GLU A 43 -14.70 -10.71 6.95
C GLU A 43 -14.49 -9.19 6.96
N MET A 44 -13.36 -8.72 6.42
CA MET A 44 -13.10 -7.28 6.26
C MET A 44 -14.10 -6.63 5.30
N GLN A 45 -14.50 -7.30 4.21
CA GLN A 45 -15.46 -6.76 3.24
C GLN A 45 -16.89 -6.71 3.79
N LYS A 46 -17.33 -7.76 4.48
CA LYS A 46 -18.68 -7.85 5.05
C LYS A 46 -18.94 -6.83 6.16
N ALA A 47 -17.88 -6.30 6.78
CA ALA A 47 -17.97 -5.34 7.86
C ALA A 47 -18.18 -3.88 7.42
N MET A 48 -18.13 -3.54 6.12
CA MET A 48 -17.93 -2.14 5.65
C MET A 48 -19.02 -1.58 4.70
N GLY A 49 -20.25 -2.12 4.76
CA GLY A 49 -21.33 -1.74 3.83
C GLY A 49 -22.02 -0.40 4.08
N ASP A 50 -21.77 0.29 5.19
CA ASP A 50 -22.35 1.61 5.49
C ASP A 50 -21.34 2.54 6.23
N HIS A 51 -21.72 3.80 6.46
CA HIS A 51 -20.93 4.80 7.24
C HIS A 51 -21.57 5.11 8.61
N ARG A 52 -22.34 4.15 9.18
CA ARG A 52 -22.92 4.32 10.52
C ARG A 52 -21.83 4.27 11.59
N PRO A 53 -22.05 4.87 12.78
CA PRO A 53 -21.04 4.87 13.85
C PRO A 53 -20.52 3.48 14.23
N GLY A 54 -21.40 2.48 14.29
CA GLY A 54 -21.00 1.10 14.57
C GLY A 54 -20.08 0.49 13.50
N THR A 55 -20.26 0.87 12.24
CA THR A 55 -19.42 0.43 11.14
C THR A 55 -18.08 1.14 11.15
N VAL A 56 -18.05 2.46 11.40
CA VAL A 56 -16.81 3.23 11.57
C VAL A 56 -15.91 2.62 12.64
N VAL A 57 -16.47 2.24 13.80
CA VAL A 57 -15.70 1.59 14.87
C VAL A 57 -15.16 0.22 14.44
N ARG A 58 -15.99 -0.61 13.79
CA ARG A 58 -15.55 -1.93 13.30
C ARG A 58 -14.47 -1.80 12.24
N THR A 59 -14.65 -0.90 11.29
CA THR A 59 -13.69 -0.60 10.22
C THR A 59 -12.39 -0.05 10.78
N GLY A 60 -12.46 0.85 11.76
CA GLY A 60 -11.28 1.36 12.47
C GLY A 60 -10.54 0.24 13.20
N PHE A 61 -11.24 -0.65 13.91
CA PHE A 61 -10.62 -1.79 14.58
C PHE A 61 -9.95 -2.75 13.58
N LEU A 62 -10.64 -3.09 12.48
CA LEU A 62 -10.08 -3.95 11.43
C LEU A 62 -8.86 -3.30 10.76
N GLY A 63 -8.92 -1.98 10.54
CA GLY A 63 -7.78 -1.19 10.06
C GLY A 63 -6.61 -1.31 11.03
N ALA A 64 -6.79 -0.94 12.29
CA ALA A 64 -5.76 -1.02 13.33
C ALA A 64 -5.15 -2.42 13.46
N ALA A 65 -5.98 -3.47 13.40
CA ALA A 65 -5.53 -4.86 13.43
C ALA A 65 -4.68 -5.20 12.21
N SER A 66 -5.11 -4.80 11.01
CA SER A 66 -4.45 -5.14 9.73
C SER A 66 -3.00 -4.65 9.62
N SER A 67 -2.59 -3.65 10.42
CA SER A 67 -1.20 -3.17 10.53
C SER A 67 -0.50 -2.97 9.18
N SER A 68 -1.22 -2.45 8.18
CA SER A 68 -0.71 -2.37 6.82
C SER A 68 0.09 -1.08 6.64
N CYS A 69 1.20 -1.16 5.90
CA CYS A 69 1.91 0.06 5.51
C CYS A 69 1.03 0.98 4.66
N SER A 70 1.38 2.27 4.59
CA SER A 70 0.57 3.31 3.93
C SER A 70 0.25 3.00 2.46
N TYR A 71 1.15 2.32 1.73
CA TYR A 71 0.91 1.85 0.37
C TYR A 71 -0.07 0.67 0.29
N ALA A 72 0.10 -0.34 1.15
CA ALA A 72 -0.81 -1.48 1.20
C ALA A 72 -2.21 -1.04 1.67
N ALA A 73 -2.29 -0.22 2.72
CA ALA A 73 -3.52 0.38 3.22
C ALA A 73 -4.26 1.16 2.11
N THR A 74 -3.53 1.98 1.33
CA THR A 74 -4.10 2.71 0.18
C THR A 74 -4.64 1.77 -0.91
N ALA A 75 -3.92 0.70 -1.26
CA ALA A 75 -4.36 -0.27 -2.25
C ALA A 75 -5.60 -1.05 -1.78
N LEU A 76 -5.64 -1.43 -0.49
CA LEU A 76 -6.79 -2.09 0.13
C LEU A 76 -8.00 -1.17 0.17
N ALA A 77 -7.82 0.09 0.59
CA ALA A 77 -8.89 1.08 0.63
C ALA A 77 -9.49 1.33 -0.77
N LYS A 78 -8.65 1.43 -1.81
CA LYS A 78 -9.10 1.50 -3.20
C LYS A 78 -9.92 0.26 -3.59
N SER A 79 -9.42 -0.94 -3.30
CA SER A 79 -10.12 -2.19 -3.60
C SER A 79 -11.48 -2.30 -2.88
N LEU A 80 -11.53 -1.89 -1.61
CA LEU A 80 -12.77 -1.83 -0.82
C LEU A 80 -13.77 -0.86 -1.45
N PHE A 81 -13.34 0.37 -1.76
CA PHE A 81 -14.19 1.39 -2.38
C PHE A 81 -14.72 0.94 -3.76
N GLN A 82 -13.87 0.30 -4.55
CA GLN A 82 -14.20 -0.23 -5.86
C GLN A 82 -15.28 -1.33 -5.77
N ARG A 83 -15.19 -2.21 -4.76
CA ARG A 83 -16.17 -3.29 -4.49
C ARG A 83 -17.46 -2.82 -3.82
N GLY A 84 -17.72 -1.51 -3.81
CA GLY A 84 -18.96 -0.94 -3.30
C GLY A 84 -18.94 -0.49 -1.84
N ALA A 85 -17.82 -0.60 -1.12
CA ALA A 85 -17.71 -0.02 0.22
C ALA A 85 -17.84 1.52 0.15
N ASP A 86 -18.43 2.11 1.19
CA ASP A 86 -18.50 3.57 1.33
C ASP A 86 -17.09 4.18 1.33
N PHE A 87 -16.91 5.31 0.62
CA PHE A 87 -15.62 5.98 0.51
C PHE A 87 -15.07 6.40 1.88
N THR A 88 -15.93 6.91 2.76
CA THR A 88 -15.55 7.33 4.11
C THR A 88 -15.06 6.13 4.89
N SER A 89 -15.79 5.02 4.86
CA SER A 89 -15.38 3.77 5.53
C SER A 89 -14.04 3.25 4.98
N ALA A 90 -13.81 3.29 3.66
CA ALA A 90 -12.53 2.91 3.07
C ALA A 90 -11.37 3.81 3.53
N MET A 91 -11.59 5.11 3.66
CA MET A 91 -10.58 6.05 4.18
C MET A 91 -10.35 5.88 5.69
N VAL A 92 -11.41 5.61 6.47
CA VAL A 92 -11.28 5.29 7.91
C VAL A 92 -10.45 4.02 8.11
N PHE A 93 -10.69 2.99 7.29
CA PHE A 93 -9.87 1.78 7.30
C PHE A 93 -8.39 2.12 7.05
N MET A 94 -8.12 2.94 6.03
CA MET A 94 -6.78 3.36 5.66
C MET A 94 -6.07 4.12 6.79
N ILE A 95 -6.75 5.12 7.39
CA ILE A 95 -6.27 5.91 8.52
C ILE A 95 -5.96 5.01 9.73
N ALA A 96 -6.88 4.12 10.09
CA ALA A 96 -6.67 3.24 11.23
C ALA A 96 -5.54 2.24 10.98
N SER A 97 -5.40 1.75 9.74
CA SER A 97 -4.37 0.80 9.35
C SER A 97 -2.95 1.37 9.38
N THR A 98 -2.78 2.69 9.37
CA THR A 98 -1.47 3.35 9.42
C THR A 98 -1.18 4.03 10.77
N ASN A 99 -2.20 4.58 11.44
CA ASN A 99 -2.03 5.45 12.62
C ASN A 99 -2.61 4.89 13.93
N LEU A 100 -3.23 3.71 13.91
CA LEU A 100 -3.66 3.01 15.13
C LEU A 100 -2.92 1.68 15.32
N VAL A 101 -1.77 1.53 14.65
CA VAL A 101 -0.96 0.32 14.69
C VAL A 101 -0.15 0.25 15.97
N VAL A 102 -0.23 -0.91 16.63
CA VAL A 102 0.50 -1.15 17.89
C VAL A 102 2.01 -1.04 17.72
N GLU A 103 2.55 -1.49 16.59
CA GLU A 103 3.97 -1.37 16.26
C GLU A 103 4.45 0.08 16.30
N LEU A 104 3.72 0.99 15.65
CA LEU A 104 4.07 2.41 15.62
C LEU A 104 4.09 3.00 17.05
N GLY A 105 3.09 2.66 17.86
CA GLY A 105 3.02 3.06 19.26
C GLY A 105 4.21 2.58 20.09
N ILE A 106 4.68 1.35 19.88
CA ILE A 106 5.88 0.82 20.56
C ILE A 106 7.13 1.60 20.12
N VAL A 107 7.30 1.86 18.82
CA VAL A 107 8.46 2.61 18.30
C VAL A 107 8.48 4.04 18.86
N LEU A 108 7.32 4.72 18.90
CA LEU A 108 7.17 6.04 19.52
C LEU A 108 7.54 6.02 21.01
N TRP A 109 7.05 5.01 21.75
CA TRP A 109 7.38 4.84 23.16
C TRP A 109 8.89 4.79 23.35
N LEU A 110 9.58 3.94 22.58
CA LEU A 110 11.01 3.71 22.75
C LEU A 110 11.88 4.93 22.40
N LEU A 111 11.53 5.69 21.36
CA LEU A 111 12.39 6.77 20.87
C LEU A 111 12.09 8.14 21.52
N ILE A 112 10.83 8.44 21.79
CA ILE A 112 10.42 9.79 22.25
C ILE A 112 9.48 9.77 23.46
N GLY A 113 9.14 8.59 23.98
CA GLY A 113 8.44 8.41 25.24
C GLY A 113 6.99 7.97 25.09
N TRP A 114 6.44 7.44 26.19
CA TRP A 114 5.08 6.89 26.24
C TRP A 114 4.00 7.93 25.95
N GLN A 115 4.27 9.22 26.16
CA GLN A 115 3.34 10.31 25.86
C GLN A 115 3.03 10.40 24.37
N PHE A 116 4.03 10.20 23.50
CA PHE A 116 3.82 10.17 22.06
C PHE A 116 3.09 8.90 21.63
N ALA A 117 3.37 7.76 22.27
CA ALA A 117 2.61 6.54 22.02
C ALA A 117 1.13 6.71 22.37
N LEU A 118 0.82 7.31 23.53
CA LEU A 118 -0.56 7.61 23.92
C LEU A 118 -1.19 8.65 22.97
N ALA A 119 -0.45 9.68 22.61
CA ALA A 119 -0.88 10.72 21.67
C ALA A 119 -1.24 10.13 20.30
N GLU A 120 -0.50 9.14 19.82
CA GLU A 120 -0.79 8.43 18.57
C GLU A 120 -2.18 7.78 18.61
N PHE A 121 -2.47 6.97 19.64
CA PHE A 121 -3.76 6.29 19.74
C PHE A 121 -4.93 7.26 19.95
N VAL A 122 -4.76 8.26 20.82
CA VAL A 122 -5.80 9.27 21.10
C VAL A 122 -6.02 10.15 19.87
N GLY A 123 -4.95 10.64 19.25
CA GLY A 123 -5.02 11.49 18.07
C GLY A 123 -5.49 10.76 16.83
N GLY A 124 -5.14 9.48 16.64
CA GLY A 124 -5.70 8.64 15.59
C GLY A 124 -7.21 8.47 15.71
N ALA A 125 -7.73 8.28 16.93
CA ALA A 125 -9.17 8.25 17.18
C ALA A 125 -9.85 9.61 16.91
N ILE A 126 -9.23 10.72 17.33
CA ILE A 126 -9.71 12.09 17.04
C ILE A 126 -9.72 12.33 15.52
N MET A 127 -8.66 11.93 14.82
CA MET A 127 -8.54 12.06 13.37
C MET A 127 -9.65 11.31 12.64
N ILE A 128 -9.95 10.06 13.03
CA ILE A 128 -11.08 9.31 12.46
C ILE A 128 -12.40 10.06 12.69
N ALA A 129 -12.65 10.55 13.91
CA ALA A 129 -13.87 11.27 14.23
C ALA A 129 -14.01 12.57 13.41
N LEU A 130 -12.94 13.36 13.30
CA LEU A 130 -12.90 14.58 12.51
C LEU A 130 -13.09 14.30 11.02
N PHE A 131 -12.42 13.27 10.49
CA PHE A 131 -12.55 12.88 9.09
C PHE A 131 -13.98 12.49 8.75
N VAL A 132 -14.62 11.64 9.56
CA VAL A 132 -16.03 11.23 9.38
C VAL A 132 -16.97 12.43 9.41
N LEU A 133 -16.69 13.45 10.23
CA LEU A 133 -17.50 14.66 10.30
C LEU A 133 -17.40 15.54 9.05
N ILE A 134 -16.20 15.65 8.45
CA ILE A 134 -15.98 16.50 7.28
C ILE A 134 -16.24 15.79 5.95
N ALA A 135 -16.04 14.47 5.87
CA ALA A 135 -16.05 13.72 4.62
C ALA A 135 -17.34 13.88 3.80
N PRO A 136 -18.55 13.82 4.38
CA PRO A 136 -19.80 14.00 3.62
C PRO A 136 -19.93 15.38 2.94
N ARG A 137 -19.24 16.41 3.47
CA ARG A 137 -19.25 17.76 2.92
C ARG A 137 -18.15 17.97 1.88
N VAL A 138 -17.01 17.30 2.06
CA VAL A 138 -15.84 17.46 1.21
C VAL A 138 -15.92 16.59 -0.05
N PHE A 139 -16.56 15.42 0.02
CA PHE A 139 -16.60 14.45 -1.08
C PHE A 139 -18.04 14.26 -1.63
N PRO A 140 -18.41 14.95 -2.73
CA PRO A 140 -19.71 14.80 -3.37
C PRO A 140 -19.90 13.40 -3.95
N ALA A 141 -21.06 12.81 -3.69
CA ALA A 141 -21.41 11.46 -4.14
C ALA A 141 -21.28 11.29 -5.67
N ALA A 142 -21.65 12.29 -6.46
CA ALA A 142 -21.56 12.24 -7.92
C ALA A 142 -20.11 12.10 -8.43
N GLU A 143 -19.14 12.75 -7.79
CA GLU A 143 -17.72 12.63 -8.18
C GLU A 143 -17.14 11.29 -7.74
N LEU A 144 -17.54 10.80 -6.56
CA LEU A 144 -17.14 9.48 -6.06
C LEU A 144 -17.66 8.37 -6.97
N GLU A 145 -18.91 8.44 -7.41
CA GLU A 145 -19.49 7.42 -8.29
C GLU A 145 -18.79 7.38 -9.64
N GLN A 146 -18.50 8.55 -10.24
CA GLN A 146 -17.67 8.62 -11.46
C GLN A 146 -16.28 8.04 -11.26
N ALA A 147 -15.66 8.24 -10.09
CA ALA A 147 -14.37 7.64 -9.78
C ALA A 147 -14.47 6.12 -9.68
N ARG A 148 -15.54 5.60 -9.06
CA ARG A 148 -15.81 4.16 -8.99
C ARG A 148 -16.04 3.54 -10.36
N GLU A 149 -16.86 4.16 -11.21
CA GLU A 149 -17.09 3.72 -12.59
C GLU A 149 -15.78 3.65 -13.38
N ARG A 150 -14.90 4.65 -13.27
CA ARG A 150 -13.58 4.62 -13.92
C ARG A 150 -12.70 3.48 -13.41
N LEU A 151 -12.73 3.22 -12.10
CA LEU A 151 -11.98 2.09 -11.52
C LEU A 151 -12.50 0.76 -12.05
N ASN A 152 -13.82 0.59 -12.17
CA ASN A 152 -14.44 -0.61 -12.71
C ASN A 152 -14.19 -0.78 -14.21
N ALA A 153 -14.28 0.30 -15.00
CA ALA A 153 -13.95 0.28 -16.42
C ALA A 153 -12.47 -0.05 -16.66
N ARG A 154 -11.56 0.46 -15.83
CA ARG A 154 -10.14 0.12 -15.91
C ARG A 154 -9.90 -1.34 -15.52
N ALA A 155 -10.71 -1.87 -14.60
CA ALA A 155 -10.62 -3.25 -14.18
C ALA A 155 -11.07 -4.19 -15.31
N SER A 156 -12.20 -3.90 -15.97
CA SER A 156 -12.69 -4.72 -17.09
C SER A 156 -11.71 -4.77 -18.28
N VAL A 157 -11.04 -3.65 -18.58
CA VAL A 157 -9.99 -3.58 -19.64
C VAL A 157 -8.75 -4.41 -19.28
N ASN A 158 -8.39 -4.49 -18.00
CA ASN A 158 -7.25 -5.30 -17.53
C ASN A 158 -7.61 -6.78 -17.29
N GLY A 159 -8.80 -7.25 -17.71
CA GLY A 159 -9.24 -8.63 -17.52
C GLY A 159 -9.75 -8.94 -16.11
N HIS A 160 -10.08 -7.94 -15.30
CA HIS A 160 -10.79 -8.13 -14.04
C HIS A 160 -12.29 -8.30 -14.30
N GLY A 161 -12.64 -9.42 -14.91
CA GLY A 161 -14.02 -9.89 -15.00
C GLY A 161 -14.50 -10.36 -13.63
N GLU A 162 -15.55 -9.71 -13.14
CA GLU A 162 -16.33 -10.06 -11.96
C GLU A 162 -16.75 -11.54 -11.98
N LYS A 163 -16.28 -12.29 -10.97
CA LYS A 163 -17.01 -13.42 -10.38
C LYS A 163 -16.73 -13.46 -8.88
N SER A 164 -17.60 -12.84 -8.11
CA SER A 164 -17.90 -13.34 -6.77
C SER A 164 -18.79 -14.58 -6.90
N ASP A 165 -18.60 -15.53 -5.98
CA ASP A 165 -19.64 -16.41 -5.41
C ASP A 165 -19.56 -17.94 -5.55
N GLU A 166 -18.54 -18.57 -6.15
CA GLU A 166 -18.53 -20.06 -6.17
C GLU A 166 -17.26 -20.80 -5.71
N ALA A 167 -16.12 -20.14 -5.48
CA ALA A 167 -14.89 -20.87 -5.08
C ALA A 167 -14.67 -21.02 -3.56
N GLU A 168 -15.44 -20.35 -2.71
CA GLU A 168 -15.12 -20.24 -1.27
C GLU A 168 -15.98 -21.15 -0.37
N ARG A 169 -16.02 -22.45 -0.68
CA ARG A 169 -16.63 -23.47 0.21
C ARG A 169 -15.64 -24.29 1.04
N HIS A 170 -14.37 -23.92 1.08
CA HIS A 170 -13.38 -24.58 1.96
C HIS A 170 -12.60 -23.56 2.79
N GLY A 171 -13.30 -22.81 3.64
CA GLY A 171 -12.69 -22.08 4.73
C GLY A 171 -12.13 -23.05 5.77
N VAL A 172 -10.84 -23.35 5.69
CA VAL A 172 -10.11 -24.02 6.76
C VAL A 172 -10.23 -23.12 8.00
N GLY A 173 -10.80 -23.63 9.10
CA GLY A 173 -11.07 -22.78 10.27
C GLY A 173 -9.81 -22.11 10.82
N LEU A 174 -9.95 -20.89 11.37
CA LEU A 174 -8.85 -20.10 11.97
C LEU A 174 -7.92 -20.95 12.86
N TRP A 175 -8.50 -21.81 13.69
CA TRP A 175 -7.78 -22.72 14.59
C TRP A 175 -6.95 -23.79 13.87
N GLN A 176 -7.41 -24.25 12.71
CA GLN A 176 -6.71 -25.24 11.90
C GLN A 176 -5.59 -24.58 11.07
N GLN A 177 -5.78 -23.33 10.63
CA GLN A 177 -4.72 -22.52 10.03
C GLN A 177 -3.61 -22.18 11.03
N LEU A 178 -3.96 -21.72 12.25
CA LEU A 178 -3.01 -21.43 13.33
C LEU A 178 -2.19 -22.64 13.77
N ARG A 179 -2.73 -23.87 13.64
CA ARG A 179 -1.98 -25.12 13.91
C ARG A 179 -1.18 -25.63 12.71
N SER A 180 -1.43 -25.12 11.50
CA SER A 180 -0.80 -25.62 10.29
C SER A 180 0.56 -24.96 10.03
N LYS A 181 1.55 -25.75 9.59
CA LYS A 181 2.84 -25.21 9.14
C LYS A 181 2.70 -24.36 7.87
N ALA A 182 1.70 -24.66 7.04
CA ALA A 182 1.36 -23.90 5.85
C ALA A 182 0.97 -22.45 6.19
N GLY A 183 0.02 -22.27 7.13
CA GLY A 183 -0.43 -20.94 7.54
C GLY A 183 0.68 -20.07 8.15
N TRP A 184 1.60 -20.67 8.92
CA TRP A 184 2.77 -19.95 9.43
C TRP A 184 3.81 -19.64 8.35
N ALA A 185 3.94 -20.48 7.33
CA ALA A 185 4.77 -20.18 6.17
C ALA A 185 4.18 -19.04 5.32
N ASP A 186 2.85 -18.96 5.22
CA ASP A 186 2.13 -17.87 4.56
C ASP A 186 2.29 -16.56 5.32
N ALA A 187 2.12 -16.59 6.65
CA ALA A 187 2.38 -15.45 7.53
C ALA A 187 3.81 -14.93 7.40
N ALA A 188 4.79 -15.84 7.39
CA ALA A 188 6.19 -15.50 7.16
C ALA A 188 6.42 -14.88 5.78
N GLY A 189 5.70 -15.35 4.76
CA GLY A 189 5.71 -14.78 3.43
C GLY A 189 5.27 -13.32 3.39
N TYR A 190 4.17 -12.98 4.07
CA TYR A 190 3.72 -11.60 4.23
C TYR A 190 4.74 -10.74 5.00
N ALA A 191 5.23 -11.22 6.15
CA ALA A 191 6.19 -10.48 6.96
C ALA A 191 7.48 -10.14 6.18
N VAL A 192 8.06 -11.13 5.49
CA VAL A 192 9.28 -10.93 4.69
C VAL A 192 9.02 -10.01 3.49
N SER A 193 7.85 -10.13 2.86
CA SER A 193 7.38 -9.25 1.80
C SER A 193 7.37 -7.79 2.25
N ASP A 194 6.73 -7.49 3.39
CA ASP A 194 6.60 -6.14 3.94
C ASP A 194 7.96 -5.52 4.23
N VAL A 195 8.86 -6.26 4.90
CA VAL A 195 10.24 -5.84 5.14
C VAL A 195 10.96 -5.56 3.82
N SER A 196 10.83 -6.46 2.85
CA SER A 196 11.52 -6.34 1.57
C SER A 196 11.08 -5.11 0.78
N MET A 197 9.80 -4.72 0.91
CA MET A 197 9.23 -3.54 0.27
C MET A 197 9.74 -2.26 0.95
N LEU A 198 9.67 -2.19 2.28
CA LEU A 198 9.95 -0.98 3.05
C LEU A 198 11.45 -0.75 3.34
N ARG A 199 12.33 -1.72 3.09
CA ARG A 199 13.75 -1.66 3.46
C ARG A 199 14.46 -0.37 3.02
N ARG A 200 14.11 0.16 1.83
CA ARG A 200 14.74 1.37 1.30
C ARG A 200 14.26 2.61 2.04
N GLU A 201 12.96 2.68 2.31
CA GLU A 201 12.35 3.81 3.01
C GLU A 201 12.77 3.85 4.47
N LEU A 202 12.87 2.69 5.13
CA LEU A 202 13.43 2.58 6.48
C LEU A 202 14.88 3.05 6.51
N LEU A 203 15.73 2.56 5.61
CA LEU A 203 17.14 2.95 5.55
C LEU A 203 17.30 4.46 5.32
N ILE A 204 16.51 5.05 4.42
CA ILE A 204 16.50 6.49 4.18
C ILE A 204 16.02 7.24 5.43
N GLY A 205 14.93 6.79 6.07
CA GLY A 205 14.37 7.41 7.28
C GLY A 205 15.38 7.48 8.43
N TYR A 206 16.02 6.35 8.77
CA TYR A 206 17.06 6.32 9.80
C TYR A 206 18.27 7.17 9.45
N LEU A 207 18.74 7.09 8.20
CA LEU A 207 19.91 7.86 7.76
C LEU A 207 19.64 9.38 7.79
N VAL A 208 18.50 9.82 7.28
CA VAL A 208 18.09 11.23 7.30
C VAL A 208 17.90 11.69 8.74
N ALA A 209 17.26 10.90 9.60
CA ALA A 209 17.11 11.22 11.02
C ALA A 209 18.47 11.38 11.72
N GLY A 210 19.42 10.47 11.49
CA GLY A 210 20.77 10.59 12.05
C GLY A 210 21.53 11.83 11.56
N ILE A 211 21.40 12.16 10.27
CA ILE A 211 21.97 13.41 9.71
C ILE A 211 21.33 14.63 10.36
N LEU A 212 20.00 14.68 10.48
CA LEU A 212 19.30 15.81 11.08
C LEU A 212 19.57 15.95 12.58
N ALA A 213 19.80 14.85 13.28
CA ALA A 213 20.10 14.84 14.70
C ALA A 213 21.52 15.35 15.03
N VAL A 214 22.48 15.21 14.10
CA VAL A 214 23.90 15.51 14.33
C VAL A 214 24.38 16.71 13.52
N ALA A 215 24.02 16.79 12.23
CA ALA A 215 24.57 17.77 11.29
C ALA A 215 23.81 19.10 11.26
N VAL A 216 22.54 19.13 11.68
CA VAL A 216 21.72 20.35 11.66
C VAL A 216 21.76 21.04 13.02
N PRO A 217 22.32 22.26 13.11
CA PRO A 217 22.40 22.99 14.37
C PRO A 217 21.02 23.49 14.81
N ALA A 218 20.82 23.66 16.12
CA ALA A 218 19.57 24.17 16.70
C ALA A 218 19.12 25.50 16.06
N SER A 219 20.06 26.40 15.74
CA SER A 219 19.76 27.69 15.11
C SER A 219 19.15 27.57 13.70
N ALA A 220 19.38 26.47 12.99
CA ALA A 220 18.74 26.24 11.70
C ALA A 220 17.25 25.90 11.85
N TYR A 221 16.89 25.24 12.96
CA TYR A 221 15.50 24.93 13.28
C TYR A 221 14.73 26.19 13.72
N ASP A 222 15.38 27.14 14.41
CA ASP A 222 14.77 28.43 14.79
C ASP A 222 14.35 29.30 13.59
N VAL A 223 14.92 29.05 12.40
CA VAL A 223 14.52 29.72 11.15
C VAL A 223 13.28 29.09 10.52
N ILE A 224 13.07 27.79 10.75
CA ILE A 224 12.02 26.99 10.12
C ILE A 224 10.78 26.87 11.02
N PHE A 225 11.00 26.86 12.33
CA PHE A 225 9.97 26.73 13.35
C PHE A 225 10.05 27.95 14.26
N PHE A 226 8.95 28.69 14.45
CA PHE A 226 8.95 29.78 15.42
C PHE A 226 9.27 29.21 16.81
N SER A 227 10.39 29.61 17.40
CA SER A 227 10.72 29.23 18.77
C SER A 227 9.95 30.11 19.76
N GLY A 228 9.04 29.49 20.52
CA GLY A 228 8.19 30.16 21.50
C GLY A 228 7.28 29.19 22.25
N HIS A 229 6.84 29.55 23.46
CA HIS A 229 5.90 28.76 24.27
C HIS A 229 4.50 29.39 24.25
N GLY A 230 3.90 29.46 23.06
CA GLY A 230 2.59 30.10 22.89
C GLY A 230 1.73 29.43 21.83
N PHE A 231 0.43 29.73 21.88
CA PHE A 231 -0.58 29.17 20.97
C PHE A 231 -0.22 29.32 19.49
N TRP A 232 0.35 30.47 19.10
CA TRP A 232 0.72 30.74 17.70
C TRP A 232 1.86 29.87 17.20
N THR A 233 2.84 29.58 18.06
CA THR A 233 3.92 28.62 17.77
C THR A 233 3.35 27.22 17.61
N ASP A 234 2.43 26.81 18.49
CA ASP A 234 1.79 25.50 18.37
C ASP A 234 0.99 25.37 17.07
N LEU A 235 0.25 26.43 16.70
CA LEU A 235 -0.56 26.49 15.49
C LEU A 235 0.29 26.41 14.21
N GLU A 236 1.41 27.14 14.16
CA GLU A 236 2.35 27.06 13.05
C GLU A 236 2.94 25.65 12.94
N ASN A 237 3.43 25.10 14.05
CA ASN A 237 4.08 23.80 14.07
C ASN A 237 3.14 22.64 13.64
N VAL A 238 1.85 22.67 14.02
CA VAL A 238 0.89 21.64 13.56
C VAL A 238 0.55 21.75 12.07
N ILE A 239 0.79 22.89 11.44
CA ILE A 239 0.61 23.11 10.00
C ILE A 239 1.88 22.70 9.24
N VAL A 240 3.04 23.12 9.75
CA VAL A 240 4.35 22.87 9.14
C VAL A 240 4.76 21.41 9.27
N GLY A 241 4.49 20.75 10.41
CA GLY A 241 4.82 19.34 10.63
C GLY A 241 4.35 18.44 9.49
N PRO A 242 3.04 18.38 9.19
CA PRO A 242 2.53 17.63 8.05
C PRO A 242 3.12 18.02 6.69
N PHE A 243 3.48 19.30 6.48
CA PHE A 243 4.16 19.73 5.26
C PHE A 243 5.58 19.16 5.16
N VAL A 244 6.32 19.09 6.27
CA VAL A 244 7.63 18.43 6.32
C VAL A 244 7.50 16.94 6.01
N ALA A 245 6.47 16.27 6.53
CA ALA A 245 6.20 14.86 6.22
C ALA A 245 5.86 14.65 4.73
N PHE A 246 5.11 15.58 4.11
CA PHE A 246 4.81 15.54 2.68
C PHE A 246 6.05 15.51 1.80
N ILE A 247 7.09 16.29 2.17
CA ILE A 247 8.35 16.41 1.41
C ILE A 247 9.43 15.41 1.85
N SER A 248 9.28 14.75 3.00
CA SER A 248 10.30 13.81 3.51
C SER A 248 10.28 12.47 2.79
N PHE A 249 9.16 12.10 2.15
CA PHE A 249 8.96 10.82 1.45
C PHE A 249 9.18 9.57 2.32
N VAL A 250 9.08 9.70 3.64
CA VAL A 250 9.30 8.59 4.57
C VAL A 250 7.96 7.97 4.98
N CYS A 251 7.93 6.65 5.15
CA CYS A 251 6.75 5.89 5.58
C CYS A 251 6.45 6.12 7.08
N SER A 252 5.26 5.71 7.55
CA SER A 252 4.82 5.85 8.95
C SER A 252 5.89 5.49 9.99
N ILE A 253 6.47 4.29 9.85
CA ILE A 253 7.50 3.78 10.77
C ILE A 253 8.80 4.58 10.65
N GLY A 254 9.23 4.88 9.42
CA GLY A 254 10.45 5.66 9.19
C GLY A 254 10.30 7.14 9.59
N ASN A 255 9.07 7.65 9.67
CA ASN A 255 8.78 8.99 10.17
C ASN A 255 9.08 9.09 11.67
N VAL A 256 9.03 8.01 12.45
CA VAL A 256 9.26 8.13 13.90
C VAL A 256 10.67 8.60 14.26
N PRO A 257 11.76 8.03 13.72
CA PRO A 257 13.11 8.57 13.92
C PRO A 257 13.24 10.04 13.47
N LEU A 258 12.59 10.39 12.36
CA LEU A 258 12.59 11.76 11.85
C LEU A 258 11.80 12.71 12.77
N ALA A 259 10.66 12.27 13.31
CA ALA A 259 9.86 12.98 14.30
C ALA A 259 10.67 13.22 15.57
N ALA A 260 11.46 12.23 16.00
CA ALA A 260 12.37 12.36 17.13
C ALA A 260 13.45 13.41 16.88
N ALA A 261 14.06 13.42 15.69
CA ALA A 261 15.04 14.43 15.30
C ALA A 261 14.42 15.84 15.25
N LEU A 262 13.21 15.98 14.70
CA LEU A 262 12.50 17.27 14.64
C LEU A 262 12.05 17.77 16.03
N PHE A 263 11.59 16.87 16.90
CA PHE A 263 11.22 17.20 18.27
C PHE A 263 12.44 17.64 19.10
N LYS A 264 13.57 16.94 18.96
CA LYS A 264 14.86 17.38 19.50
C LYS A 264 15.26 18.75 18.93
N GLY A 265 15.04 18.94 17.62
CA GLY A 265 15.39 20.16 16.88
C GLY A 265 14.57 21.39 17.27
N GLY A 266 13.35 21.24 17.80
CA GLY A 266 12.57 22.38 18.28
C GLY A 266 11.07 22.30 18.06
N LEU A 267 10.60 21.31 17.29
CA LEU A 267 9.18 21.15 16.97
C LEU A 267 8.35 20.97 18.25
N SER A 268 7.16 21.59 18.30
CA SER A 268 6.27 21.47 19.47
C SER A 268 5.70 20.05 19.58
N PHE A 269 5.21 19.68 20.77
CA PHE A 269 4.60 18.36 20.99
C PHE A 269 3.46 18.08 19.99
N GLY A 270 2.50 19.00 19.88
CA GLY A 270 1.41 18.88 18.90
C GLY A 270 1.89 18.86 17.45
N GLY A 271 2.92 19.67 17.11
CA GLY A 271 3.51 19.69 15.78
C GLY A 271 4.18 18.37 15.40
N THR A 272 4.91 17.76 16.34
CA THR A 272 5.51 16.43 16.15
C THR A 272 4.44 15.36 16.00
N VAL A 273 3.37 15.40 16.80
CA VAL A 273 2.22 14.48 16.66
C VAL A 273 1.58 14.62 15.27
N ALA A 274 1.32 15.86 14.81
CA ALA A 274 0.78 16.11 13.48
C ALA A 274 1.72 15.62 12.36
N PHE A 275 3.04 15.78 12.52
CA PHE A 275 4.04 15.25 11.60
C PHE A 275 3.97 13.72 11.50
N VAL A 276 3.85 13.00 12.63
CA VAL A 276 3.75 11.52 12.65
C VAL A 276 2.49 11.06 11.92
N PHE A 277 1.36 11.74 12.11
CA PHE A 277 0.11 11.42 11.43
C PHE A 277 0.14 11.64 9.91
N ALA A 278 1.06 12.45 9.41
CA ALA A 278 1.06 12.92 8.03
C ALA A 278 1.68 11.95 7.00
N ASP A 279 1.89 10.68 7.36
CA ASP A 279 2.41 9.66 6.46
C ASP A 279 1.47 9.38 5.27
N LEU A 280 0.15 9.50 5.45
CA LEU A 280 -0.85 9.32 4.40
C LEU A 280 -0.89 10.47 3.37
N ILE A 281 -0.30 11.62 3.67
CA ILE A 281 -0.22 12.72 2.70
C ILE A 281 1.11 12.77 1.96
N ALA A 282 2.02 11.82 2.15
CA ALA A 282 3.29 11.78 1.44
C ALA A 282 3.12 11.91 -0.09
N LEU A 283 4.01 12.66 -0.76
CA LEU A 283 3.87 12.98 -2.19
C LEU A 283 3.64 11.76 -3.11
N PRO A 284 4.30 10.60 -2.92
CA PRO A 284 4.03 9.42 -3.73
C PRO A 284 2.61 8.89 -3.58
N LEU A 285 2.02 8.97 -2.38
CA LEU A 285 0.64 8.56 -2.11
C LEU A 285 -0.35 9.54 -2.74
N VAL A 286 -0.10 10.85 -2.66
CA VAL A 286 -0.93 11.86 -3.32
C VAL A 286 -0.98 11.64 -4.84
N ILE A 287 0.16 11.30 -5.45
CA ILE A 287 0.22 10.92 -6.87
C ILE A 287 -0.61 9.66 -7.14
N ILE A 288 -0.57 8.66 -6.25
CA ILE A 288 -1.37 7.43 -6.35
C ILE A 288 -2.87 7.74 -6.22
N TYR A 289 -3.29 8.58 -5.28
CA TYR A 289 -4.68 9.03 -5.16
C TYR A 289 -5.16 9.72 -6.44
N GLY A 290 -4.30 10.53 -7.06
CA GLY A 290 -4.57 11.18 -8.34
C GLY A 290 -4.83 10.18 -9.47
N LYS A 291 -4.11 9.05 -9.47
CA LYS A 291 -4.32 7.95 -10.41
C LYS A 291 -5.59 7.14 -10.13
N PHE A 292 -5.93 6.95 -8.86
CA PHE A 292 -7.07 6.12 -8.45
C PHE A 292 -8.41 6.84 -8.53
N TYR A 293 -8.49 8.04 -7.97
CA TYR A 293 -9.76 8.77 -7.81
C TYR A 293 -9.86 9.99 -8.74
N GLY A 294 -8.78 10.30 -9.48
CA GLY A 294 -8.67 11.50 -10.28
C GLY A 294 -8.14 12.71 -9.49
N ARG A 295 -7.60 13.69 -10.22
CA ARG A 295 -6.89 14.84 -9.62
C ARG A 295 -7.75 15.65 -8.66
N ARG A 296 -9.04 15.86 -8.95
CA ARG A 296 -9.94 16.65 -8.09
C ARG A 296 -10.14 16.02 -6.73
N ILE A 297 -10.48 14.73 -6.69
CA ILE A 297 -10.68 13.98 -5.45
C ILE A 297 -9.37 13.86 -4.69
N ALA A 298 -8.26 13.58 -5.38
CA ALA A 298 -6.93 13.51 -4.74
C ALA A 298 -6.51 14.81 -4.05
N THR A 299 -6.76 15.96 -4.68
CA THR A 299 -6.51 17.27 -4.05
C THR A 299 -7.39 17.47 -2.80
N ARG A 300 -8.66 17.03 -2.85
CA ARG A 300 -9.54 17.08 -1.66
C ARG A 300 -9.08 16.13 -0.56
N ILE A 301 -8.64 14.91 -0.88
CA ILE A 301 -8.03 13.97 0.08
C ILE A 301 -6.84 14.66 0.75
N PHE A 302 -5.90 15.20 -0.04
CA PHE A 302 -4.71 15.89 0.48
C PHE A 302 -5.04 16.99 1.49
N PHE A 303 -5.88 17.97 1.11
CA PHE A 303 -6.22 19.07 2.01
C PHE A 303 -7.07 18.62 3.20
N SER A 304 -7.97 17.64 3.02
CA SER A 304 -8.77 17.11 4.11
C SER A 304 -7.92 16.39 5.15
N PHE A 305 -6.98 15.55 4.70
CA PHE A 305 -6.06 14.83 5.59
C PHE A 305 -5.11 15.79 6.27
N TRP A 306 -4.51 16.72 5.52
CA TRP A 306 -3.65 17.75 6.09
C TRP A 306 -4.35 18.53 7.20
N ALA A 307 -5.57 19.01 6.95
CA ALA A 307 -6.36 19.72 7.95
C ALA A 307 -6.70 18.84 9.17
N VAL A 308 -7.15 17.61 8.94
CA VAL A 308 -7.52 16.69 10.04
C VAL A 308 -6.31 16.34 10.90
N MET A 309 -5.15 16.07 10.29
CA MET A 309 -3.92 15.72 11.00
C MET A 309 -3.41 16.90 11.83
N SER A 310 -3.38 18.11 11.25
CA SER A 310 -3.02 19.34 11.96
C SER A 310 -3.95 19.62 13.14
N VAL A 311 -5.27 19.54 12.92
CA VAL A 311 -6.27 19.76 13.98
C VAL A 311 -6.18 18.66 15.05
N SER A 312 -5.92 17.41 14.67
CA SER A 312 -5.76 16.31 15.64
C SER A 312 -4.51 16.49 16.51
N GLY A 313 -3.37 16.88 15.93
CA GLY A 313 -2.16 17.17 16.70
C GLY A 313 -2.37 18.32 17.69
N LEU A 314 -3.05 19.39 17.27
CA LEU A 314 -3.41 20.51 18.16
C LEU A 314 -4.40 20.08 19.25
N ALA A 315 -5.41 19.27 18.90
CA ALA A 315 -6.40 18.78 19.84
C ALA A 315 -5.78 17.86 20.90
N VAL A 316 -4.83 17.00 20.52
CA VAL A 316 -4.11 16.14 21.45
C VAL A 316 -3.25 16.96 22.41
N ASP A 317 -2.49 17.93 21.91
CA ASP A 317 -1.69 18.83 22.75
C ASP A 317 -2.57 19.59 23.75
N LEU A 318 -3.69 20.16 23.30
CA LEU A 318 -4.65 20.83 24.19
C LEU A 318 -5.24 19.85 25.23
N LEU A 319 -5.64 18.66 24.80
CA LEU A 319 -6.21 17.64 25.69
C LEU A 319 -5.22 17.23 26.77
N PHE A 320 -3.94 17.04 26.41
CA PHE A 320 -2.90 16.66 27.36
C PHE A 320 -2.63 17.78 28.37
N ARG A 321 -2.62 19.05 27.92
CA ARG A 321 -2.53 20.22 28.80
C ARG A 321 -3.71 20.29 29.78
N ILE A 322 -4.93 20.04 29.32
CA ILE A 322 -6.14 20.02 30.17
C ILE A 322 -6.10 18.88 31.19
N LEU A 323 -5.66 17.69 30.78
CA LEU A 323 -5.56 16.51 31.64
C LEU A 323 -4.33 16.55 32.56
N GLY A 324 -3.46 17.55 32.45
CA GLY A 324 -2.23 17.67 33.23
C GLY A 324 -1.18 16.61 32.88
N ILE A 325 -1.22 16.04 31.66
CA ILE A 325 -0.21 15.11 31.16
C ILE A 325 0.94 15.94 30.57
N PRO A 326 2.14 15.96 31.20
CA PRO A 326 3.23 16.79 30.71
C PRO A 326 3.79 16.23 29.40
N ALA A 327 4.13 17.13 28.47
CA ALA A 327 4.91 16.76 27.29
C ALA A 327 6.25 16.13 27.73
N PRO A 328 6.77 15.14 26.99
CA PRO A 328 8.04 14.52 27.33
C PRO A 328 9.18 15.54 27.28
N PRO A 329 10.18 15.41 28.17
CA PRO A 329 11.36 16.26 28.10
C PRO A 329 12.07 16.06 26.75
N ARG A 330 12.62 17.14 26.20
CA ARG A 330 13.36 17.06 24.94
C ARG A 330 14.59 16.17 25.12
N PRO A 331 14.77 15.12 24.30
CA PRO A 331 15.90 14.22 24.44
C PRO A 331 17.20 14.94 24.08
N THR A 332 18.22 14.83 24.94
CA THR A 332 19.58 15.27 24.62
C THR A 332 20.23 14.34 23.60
N GLU A 333 19.94 13.03 23.72
CA GLU A 333 20.33 11.95 22.81
C GLU A 333 19.07 11.16 22.44
N ILE A 334 18.89 10.83 21.16
CA ILE A 334 17.68 10.12 20.70
C ILE A 334 17.85 8.62 20.90
N ALA A 335 19.06 8.11 20.72
CA ALA A 335 19.43 6.74 21.07
C ALA A 335 20.81 6.72 21.72
N HIS A 336 21.04 5.75 22.61
CA HIS A 336 22.36 5.55 23.19
C HIS A 336 23.38 5.17 22.11
N THR A 337 24.50 5.90 22.03
CA THR A 337 25.53 5.65 21.01
C THR A 337 26.52 4.53 21.39
N SER A 338 26.10 3.60 22.26
CA SER A 338 26.90 2.48 22.72
C SER A 338 26.01 1.26 22.97
N PHE A 339 26.61 0.06 22.89
CA PHE A 339 25.91 -1.16 23.25
C PHE A 339 25.85 -1.31 24.76
N GLU A 340 24.62 -1.43 25.28
CA GLU A 340 24.38 -1.72 26.70
C GLU A 340 23.68 -3.07 26.86
N TRP A 341 23.99 -3.79 27.93
CA TRP A 341 23.31 -5.05 28.28
C TRP A 341 22.00 -4.79 29.02
N ASN A 342 21.10 -4.06 28.36
CA ASN A 342 19.78 -3.71 28.86
C ASN A 342 18.70 -4.59 28.22
N TYR A 343 17.43 -4.30 28.55
CA TYR A 343 16.29 -5.05 28.01
C TYR A 343 16.22 -4.98 26.48
N THR A 344 16.58 -3.85 25.85
CA THR A 344 16.57 -3.67 24.39
C THR A 344 17.51 -4.66 23.71
N THR A 345 18.72 -4.85 24.26
CA THR A 345 19.68 -5.83 23.72
C THR A 345 19.15 -7.26 23.83
N TRP A 346 18.54 -7.63 24.97
CA TRP A 346 17.93 -8.96 25.12
C TRP A 346 16.75 -9.17 24.17
N LEU A 347 15.87 -8.17 24.01
CA LEU A 347 14.75 -8.22 23.08
C LEU A 347 15.24 -8.28 21.63
N ASN A 348 16.30 -7.58 21.26
CA ASN A 348 16.92 -7.66 19.94
C ASN A 348 17.45 -9.05 19.65
N ILE A 349 18.11 -9.71 20.61
CA ILE A 349 18.58 -11.09 20.45
C ILE A 349 17.40 -12.04 20.19
N ILE A 350 16.34 -11.95 21.00
CA ILE A 350 15.13 -12.75 20.84
C ILE A 350 14.48 -12.47 19.48
N ALA A 351 14.34 -11.20 19.12
CA ALA A 351 13.73 -10.80 17.86
C ALA A 351 14.54 -11.28 16.66
N VAL A 352 15.86 -11.21 16.68
CA VAL A 352 16.71 -11.77 15.62
C VAL A 352 16.54 -13.29 15.51
N ALA A 353 16.40 -14.00 16.62
CA ALA A 353 16.08 -15.43 16.60
C ALA A 353 14.69 -15.70 15.99
N VAL A 354 13.67 -14.91 16.34
CA VAL A 354 12.34 -14.97 15.73
C VAL A 354 12.41 -14.67 14.23
N ALA A 355 13.12 -13.63 13.82
CA ALA A 355 13.32 -13.27 12.42
C ALA A 355 14.01 -14.40 11.65
N ALA A 356 14.98 -15.09 12.25
CA ALA A 356 15.62 -16.26 11.65
C ALA A 356 14.63 -17.42 11.47
N VAL A 357 13.74 -17.67 12.43
CA VAL A 357 12.67 -18.67 12.32
C VAL A 357 11.65 -18.29 11.24
N VAL A 358 11.20 -17.04 11.21
CA VAL A 358 10.30 -16.49 10.18
C VAL A 358 10.94 -16.63 8.80
N TYR A 359 12.20 -16.24 8.66
CA TYR A 359 12.93 -16.39 7.40
C TYR A 359 13.11 -17.85 6.99
N TRP A 360 13.34 -18.75 7.94
CA TRP A 360 13.39 -20.19 7.71
C TRP A 360 12.03 -20.73 7.23
N LEU A 361 10.91 -20.31 7.84
CA LEU A 361 9.57 -20.67 7.39
C LEU A 361 9.31 -20.17 5.97
N TYR A 362 9.64 -18.91 5.69
CA TYR A 362 9.53 -18.29 4.36
C TYR A 362 10.34 -19.08 3.31
N ARG A 363 11.58 -19.43 3.62
CA ARG A 363 12.45 -20.18 2.68
C ARG A 363 11.94 -21.61 2.42
N ASN A 364 11.24 -22.21 3.37
CA ASN A 364 10.69 -23.57 3.26
C ASN A 364 9.19 -23.58 2.91
N ARG A 365 8.61 -22.45 2.47
CA ARG A 365 7.16 -22.33 2.21
C ARG A 365 6.63 -23.31 1.16
N GLU A 366 7.42 -23.63 0.15
CA GLU A 366 7.06 -24.64 -0.87
C GLU A 366 6.95 -26.03 -0.26
N ARG A 367 7.88 -26.38 0.64
CA ARG A 367 7.86 -27.66 1.36
C ARG A 367 6.66 -27.78 2.29
N PHE A 368 6.16 -26.67 2.81
CA PHE A 368 5.01 -26.64 3.73
C PHE A 368 3.66 -26.41 3.03
N GLY A 369 3.63 -26.27 1.70
CA GLY A 369 2.41 -26.09 0.91
C GLY A 369 1.84 -24.65 0.90
N GLY A 370 2.60 -23.65 1.36
CA GLY A 370 2.11 -22.27 1.44
C GLY A 370 1.92 -21.54 0.09
N MET A 371 2.49 -22.04 -1.00
CA MET A 371 2.48 -21.33 -2.29
C MET A 371 1.29 -21.63 -3.20
N GLU A 372 0.43 -22.60 -2.89
CA GLU A 372 -0.67 -22.96 -3.79
C GLU A 372 -1.71 -21.83 -3.93
N LYS A 373 -2.00 -21.13 -2.83
CA LYS A 373 -2.99 -20.04 -2.80
C LYS A 373 -2.42 -18.68 -3.23
N TYR A 374 -1.10 -18.50 -3.11
CA TYR A 374 -0.44 -17.21 -3.23
C TYR A 374 0.50 -17.14 -4.44
N ALA A 375 0.83 -15.92 -4.84
CA ALA A 375 1.78 -15.58 -5.89
C ALA A 375 2.65 -14.42 -5.40
N LYS A 376 3.83 -14.25 -5.99
CA LYS A 376 4.74 -13.15 -5.69
C LYS A 376 4.64 -12.08 -6.78
N ASP A 377 4.42 -10.83 -6.38
CA ASP A 377 4.53 -9.67 -7.25
C ASP A 377 6.00 -9.46 -7.64
N LEU A 378 6.32 -9.55 -8.93
CA LEU A 378 7.70 -9.46 -9.43
C LEU A 378 8.30 -8.06 -9.38
N VAL A 379 7.48 -7.03 -9.19
CA VAL A 379 7.95 -5.63 -9.17
C VAL A 379 8.36 -5.19 -7.77
N CYS A 380 7.56 -5.53 -6.76
CA CYS A 380 7.82 -5.13 -5.37
C CYS A 380 8.22 -6.29 -4.45
N GLY A 381 7.98 -7.54 -4.86
CA GLY A 381 8.20 -8.72 -4.05
C GLY A 381 7.01 -9.11 -3.16
N MET A 382 5.89 -8.40 -3.25
CA MET A 382 4.76 -8.59 -2.33
C MET A 382 4.06 -9.93 -2.54
N GLN A 383 3.68 -10.59 -1.44
CA GLN A 383 2.84 -11.78 -1.50
C GLN A 383 1.38 -11.39 -1.78
N VAL A 384 0.80 -11.98 -2.81
CA VAL A 384 -0.55 -11.69 -3.28
C VAL A 384 -1.35 -12.97 -3.37
N GLU A 385 -2.56 -12.97 -2.83
CA GLU A 385 -3.49 -14.08 -2.95
C GLU A 385 -4.07 -14.12 -4.37
N ARG A 386 -3.94 -15.25 -5.08
CA ARG A 386 -4.31 -15.33 -6.50
C ARG A 386 -5.77 -14.99 -6.74
N ALA A 387 -6.66 -15.50 -5.89
CA ALA A 387 -8.10 -15.30 -5.98
C ALA A 387 -8.52 -13.83 -5.77
N HIS A 388 -7.66 -13.02 -5.14
CA HIS A 388 -7.98 -11.65 -4.72
C HIS A 388 -6.90 -10.66 -5.14
N ALA A 389 -6.09 -11.00 -6.15
CA ALA A 389 -5.01 -10.15 -6.61
C ALA A 389 -5.56 -8.81 -7.12
N PRO A 390 -5.05 -7.67 -6.60
CA PRO A 390 -5.51 -6.36 -7.05
C PRO A 390 -5.30 -6.08 -8.54
N ALA A 391 -4.25 -6.66 -9.14
CA ALA A 391 -4.02 -6.60 -10.58
C ALA A 391 -3.38 -7.90 -11.10
N THR A 392 -3.59 -8.22 -12.39
CA THR A 392 -3.04 -9.40 -13.06
C THR A 392 -2.64 -9.07 -14.50
N HIS A 393 -1.62 -9.75 -15.04
CA HIS A 393 -1.20 -9.59 -16.43
C HIS A 393 -0.75 -10.92 -17.01
N VAL A 394 -1.14 -11.22 -18.25
CA VAL A 394 -0.62 -12.37 -18.98
C VAL A 394 0.51 -11.91 -19.87
N HIS A 395 1.70 -12.51 -19.70
CA HIS A 395 2.85 -12.24 -20.54
C HIS A 395 3.54 -13.57 -20.91
N ALA A 396 3.82 -13.77 -22.19
CA ALA A 396 4.41 -15.02 -22.72
C ALA A 396 3.68 -16.30 -22.25
N GLY A 397 2.34 -16.26 -22.18
CA GLY A 397 1.52 -17.40 -21.76
C GLY A 397 1.52 -17.70 -20.24
N SER A 398 2.23 -16.90 -19.44
CA SER A 398 2.22 -16.99 -17.98
C SER A 398 1.40 -15.86 -17.35
N THR A 399 0.60 -16.19 -16.34
CA THR A 399 -0.18 -15.20 -15.57
C THR A 399 0.64 -14.69 -14.39
N TYR A 400 0.85 -13.38 -14.34
CA TYR A 400 1.50 -12.66 -13.25
C TYR A 400 0.46 -11.92 -12.40
N TYR A 401 0.69 -11.89 -11.09
CA TYR A 401 -0.21 -11.28 -10.09
C TYR A 401 0.51 -10.11 -9.40
N PHE A 402 -0.19 -9.01 -9.20
CA PHE A 402 0.37 -7.76 -8.68
C PHE A 402 -0.42 -7.24 -7.49
N CYS A 403 0.28 -6.67 -6.51
CA CYS A 403 -0.31 -6.12 -5.30
C CYS A 403 -1.01 -4.78 -5.53
N SER A 404 -0.75 -4.13 -6.65
CA SER A 404 -1.31 -2.84 -7.01
C SER A 404 -1.22 -2.59 -8.51
N ASP A 405 -2.08 -1.72 -9.03
CA ASP A 405 -2.00 -1.25 -10.41
C ASP A 405 -0.63 -0.63 -10.72
N ARG A 406 0.03 -0.02 -9.73
CA ARG A 406 1.36 0.58 -9.90
C ARG A 406 2.41 -0.47 -10.22
N CYS A 407 2.36 -1.63 -9.57
CA CYS A 407 3.27 -2.73 -9.86
C CYS A 407 2.93 -3.34 -11.22
N HIS A 408 1.66 -3.53 -11.53
CA HIS A 408 1.21 -3.94 -12.86
C HIS A 408 1.72 -2.99 -13.97
N GLU A 409 1.50 -1.68 -13.85
CA GLU A 409 1.97 -0.66 -14.82
C GLU A 409 3.49 -0.72 -15.02
N LYS A 410 4.26 -0.82 -13.93
CA LYS A 410 5.72 -0.94 -14.00
C LYS A 410 6.15 -2.20 -14.73
N PHE A 411 5.48 -3.33 -14.47
CA PHE A 411 5.75 -4.59 -15.13
C PHE A 411 5.46 -4.49 -16.63
N VAL A 412 4.26 -4.04 -17.01
CA VAL A 412 3.85 -3.89 -18.42
C VAL A 412 4.79 -2.95 -19.20
N THR A 413 5.30 -1.90 -18.55
CA THR A 413 6.24 -0.96 -19.19
C THR A 413 7.59 -1.59 -19.52
N ASN A 414 8.06 -2.55 -18.71
CA ASN A 414 9.33 -3.23 -18.95
C ASN A 414 9.34 -4.64 -18.31
N PRO A 415 8.67 -5.64 -18.92
CA PRO A 415 8.51 -6.96 -18.32
C PRO A 415 9.84 -7.70 -18.12
N GLU A 416 10.75 -7.59 -19.10
CA GLU A 416 12.02 -8.31 -19.09
C GLU A 416 12.91 -7.96 -17.90
N LYS A 417 12.82 -6.71 -17.40
CA LYS A 417 13.51 -6.28 -16.18
C LYS A 417 13.14 -7.10 -14.95
N TYR A 418 11.93 -7.65 -14.91
CA TYR A 418 11.37 -8.34 -13.74
C TYR A 418 11.35 -9.86 -13.92
N ILE A 419 11.18 -10.34 -15.16
CA ILE A 419 11.11 -11.77 -15.49
C ILE A 419 12.48 -12.46 -15.36
N ASN A 420 13.58 -11.75 -15.51
CA ASN A 420 14.93 -12.34 -15.50
C ASN A 420 15.63 -12.31 -14.13
N GLN A 421 14.89 -12.13 -13.02
CA GLN A 421 15.46 -12.06 -11.67
C GLN A 421 15.34 -13.40 -10.92
N PRO A 422 16.33 -13.82 -10.11
CA PRO A 422 16.21 -15.04 -9.30
C PRO A 422 14.93 -15.06 -8.45
N GLY A 423 14.09 -16.08 -8.61
CA GLY A 423 12.77 -16.18 -7.96
C GLY A 423 11.60 -15.58 -8.75
N SER A 424 11.79 -15.29 -10.04
CA SER A 424 10.76 -14.96 -11.03
C SER A 424 10.15 -16.17 -11.75
N GLU A 425 10.54 -17.38 -11.34
CA GLU A 425 10.09 -18.63 -11.96
C GLU A 425 8.55 -18.67 -11.99
N PRO A 426 7.94 -18.73 -13.19
CA PRO A 426 6.50 -18.91 -13.29
C PRO A 426 6.13 -20.23 -12.60
N MET A 427 5.17 -20.17 -11.69
CA MET A 427 4.63 -21.39 -11.08
C MET A 427 3.93 -22.21 -12.19
N PRO A 428 4.04 -23.55 -12.20
CA PRO A 428 3.77 -24.37 -13.38
C PRO A 428 2.38 -24.12 -14.00
N PRO A 429 2.25 -24.26 -15.33
CA PRO A 429 1.00 -24.01 -16.03
C PRO A 429 -0.06 -25.00 -15.56
N GLY A 430 -1.22 -24.50 -15.11
CA GLY A 430 -2.31 -25.37 -14.67
C GLY A 430 -3.53 -24.70 -14.01
N THR A 431 -3.50 -23.41 -13.71
CA THR A 431 -4.72 -22.69 -13.29
C THR A 431 -5.23 -21.84 -14.46
N PRO A 432 -6.38 -22.18 -15.07
CA PRO A 432 -6.98 -21.33 -16.09
C PRO A 432 -7.21 -19.94 -15.53
N ALA A 433 -6.89 -18.90 -16.31
CA ALA A 433 -7.49 -17.60 -16.09
C ALA A 433 -9.03 -17.74 -16.19
N PRO A 434 -9.83 -16.93 -15.48
CA PRO A 434 -11.26 -16.86 -15.76
C PRO A 434 -11.45 -16.55 -17.25
N GLU A 435 -12.02 -17.49 -18.01
CA GLU A 435 -12.30 -17.28 -19.43
C GLU A 435 -13.29 -16.11 -19.60
N PRO A 436 -13.10 -15.24 -20.61
CA PRO A 436 -14.10 -14.23 -20.96
C PRO A 436 -15.34 -14.95 -21.51
N LYS A 437 -16.42 -14.99 -20.74
CA LYS A 437 -17.71 -15.45 -21.25
C LYS A 437 -18.39 -14.31 -22.00
N ALA A 438 -18.57 -14.48 -23.31
CA ALA A 438 -19.49 -13.69 -24.11
C ALA A 438 -20.89 -13.78 -23.48
N GLY A 439 -21.49 -12.62 -23.21
CA GLY A 439 -22.84 -12.50 -22.67
C GLY A 439 -23.86 -13.16 -23.60
N ARG A 440 -24.76 -13.95 -23.00
CA ARG A 440 -26.01 -14.35 -23.63
C ARG A 440 -27.03 -13.26 -23.31
N ASP A 441 -27.45 -12.54 -24.33
CA ASP A 441 -28.80 -11.99 -24.38
C ASP A 441 -29.60 -12.93 -25.27
N GLU A 442 -30.52 -13.69 -24.66
CA GLU A 442 -31.65 -14.30 -25.37
C GLU A 442 -32.66 -13.20 -25.66
N GLU A 443 -33.15 -13.07 -26.91
CA GLU A 443 -34.56 -13.36 -27.22
C GLU A 443 -34.86 -13.23 -28.73
N SER A 444 -35.51 -14.28 -29.26
CA SER A 444 -36.40 -14.33 -30.44
C SER A 444 -35.81 -14.19 -31.86
N SER A 445 -35.64 -15.33 -32.56
CA SER A 445 -36.67 -15.85 -33.51
C SER A 445 -36.08 -16.86 -34.54
N GLY A 446 -36.46 -18.13 -34.43
CA GLY A 446 -36.86 -19.04 -35.53
C GLY A 446 -35.87 -19.58 -36.60
N ILE A 447 -35.90 -20.93 -36.74
CA ILE A 447 -35.78 -21.77 -37.98
C ILE A 447 -34.36 -22.42 -38.21
N PRO A 448 -34.21 -23.70 -38.67
CA PRO A 448 -33.56 -24.77 -37.90
C PRO A 448 -32.19 -25.23 -38.46
N GLU A 449 -31.61 -26.20 -37.75
CA GLU A 449 -30.35 -26.90 -38.01
C GLU A 449 -30.00 -27.17 -39.48
N LYS A 450 -28.72 -26.94 -39.82
CA LYS A 450 -27.93 -27.77 -40.75
C LYS A 450 -26.45 -27.63 -40.42
N GLY A 451 -25.79 -28.76 -40.15
CA GLY A 451 -24.36 -28.80 -39.89
C GLY A 451 -23.52 -28.48 -41.12
N SER A 452 -22.32 -27.93 -40.89
CA SER A 452 -21.11 -28.34 -41.59
C SER A 452 -19.88 -27.79 -40.88
N SER A 453 -18.94 -28.69 -40.59
CA SER A 453 -17.56 -28.39 -40.24
C SER A 453 -16.92 -27.44 -41.25
N LEU A 454 -16.48 -26.25 -40.82
CA LEU A 454 -15.43 -25.49 -41.49
C LEU A 454 -14.38 -25.08 -40.46
N ALA A 455 -13.15 -25.56 -40.67
CA ALA A 455 -11.99 -25.12 -39.93
C ALA A 455 -11.83 -23.60 -40.05
N ALA A 456 -11.75 -22.91 -38.91
CA ALA A 456 -11.45 -21.49 -38.82
C ALA A 456 -10.13 -21.22 -39.55
N ARG A 457 -10.19 -20.50 -40.68
CA ARG A 457 -8.98 -20.05 -41.38
C ARG A 457 -8.44 -18.84 -40.63
N THR A 458 -7.39 -19.06 -39.87
CA THR A 458 -6.65 -17.99 -39.22
C THR A 458 -5.66 -17.33 -40.19
N VAL A 459 -5.57 -16.00 -40.17
CA VAL A 459 -4.63 -15.19 -40.97
C VAL A 459 -3.83 -14.27 -40.05
N THR A 460 -2.62 -13.90 -40.45
CA THR A 460 -1.76 -13.04 -39.62
C THR A 460 -2.11 -11.56 -39.79
N ASP A 461 -2.30 -10.84 -38.69
CA ASP A 461 -2.41 -9.39 -38.66
C ASP A 461 -1.08 -8.76 -39.13
N PRO A 462 -1.07 -7.95 -40.20
CA PRO A 462 0.16 -7.41 -40.78
C PRO A 462 0.83 -6.33 -39.94
N VAL A 463 0.15 -5.76 -38.93
CA VAL A 463 0.70 -4.70 -38.06
C VAL A 463 1.42 -5.30 -36.85
N CYS A 464 0.83 -6.30 -36.21
CA CYS A 464 1.34 -6.86 -34.95
C CYS A 464 1.79 -8.32 -35.02
N GLY A 465 1.49 -9.04 -36.11
CA GLY A 465 1.84 -10.45 -36.27
C GLY A 465 0.92 -11.44 -35.56
N MET A 466 -0.19 -10.98 -34.96
CA MET A 466 -1.13 -11.82 -34.24
C MET A 466 -1.97 -12.68 -35.19
N SER A 467 -2.27 -13.92 -34.82
CA SER A 467 -3.17 -14.80 -35.60
C SER A 467 -4.63 -14.40 -35.38
N VAL A 468 -5.35 -14.08 -36.45
CA VAL A 468 -6.73 -13.57 -36.46
C VAL A 468 -7.64 -14.58 -37.15
N ASP A 469 -8.72 -14.97 -36.49
CA ASP A 469 -9.77 -15.77 -37.13
C ASP A 469 -10.54 -14.92 -38.15
N THR A 470 -10.55 -15.32 -39.41
CA THR A 470 -11.27 -14.62 -40.48
C THR A 470 -12.79 -14.67 -40.31
N ALA A 471 -13.33 -15.60 -39.52
CA ALA A 471 -14.76 -15.68 -39.22
C ALA A 471 -15.20 -14.64 -38.17
N ASN A 472 -14.28 -14.16 -37.32
CA ASN A 472 -14.59 -13.16 -36.28
C ASN A 472 -13.38 -12.27 -35.97
N PRO A 473 -12.97 -11.38 -36.89
CA PRO A 473 -11.82 -10.51 -36.71
C PRO A 473 -12.14 -9.35 -35.75
N GLY A 474 -11.12 -8.84 -35.04
CA GLY A 474 -11.27 -7.63 -34.22
C GLY A 474 -11.54 -6.37 -35.06
N ALA A 475 -11.05 -6.34 -36.30
CA ALA A 475 -11.44 -5.39 -37.33
C ALA A 475 -11.04 -5.92 -38.73
N ALA A 476 -11.62 -5.35 -39.80
CA ALA A 476 -11.23 -5.66 -41.18
C ALA A 476 -11.18 -4.40 -42.04
N LEU A 477 -10.31 -4.39 -43.06
CA LEU A 477 -10.18 -3.30 -44.03
C LEU A 477 -9.87 -3.85 -45.41
N VAL A 478 -10.49 -3.30 -46.45
CA VAL A 478 -10.16 -3.64 -47.84
C VAL A 478 -9.16 -2.62 -48.38
N HIS A 479 -8.01 -3.09 -48.86
CA HIS A 479 -6.98 -2.26 -49.49
C HIS A 479 -6.47 -2.96 -50.76
N ASN A 480 -6.42 -2.23 -51.89
CA ASN A 480 -6.03 -2.77 -53.22
C ASN A 480 -6.78 -4.07 -53.62
N GLY A 481 -8.06 -4.17 -53.28
CA GLY A 481 -8.89 -5.33 -53.61
C GLY A 481 -8.67 -6.58 -52.74
N ARG A 482 -7.82 -6.50 -51.70
CA ARG A 482 -7.60 -7.56 -50.70
C ARG A 482 -8.18 -7.14 -49.35
N THR A 483 -8.91 -8.04 -48.70
CA THR A 483 -9.38 -7.86 -47.32
C THR A 483 -8.27 -8.24 -46.36
N TYR A 484 -7.86 -7.29 -45.51
CA TYR A 484 -6.96 -7.50 -44.39
C TYR A 484 -7.78 -7.61 -43.09
N TYR A 485 -7.36 -8.51 -42.21
CA TYR A 485 -8.02 -8.80 -40.94
C TYR A 485 -7.07 -8.47 -39.80
N PHE A 486 -7.59 -7.81 -38.77
CA PHE A 486 -6.81 -7.24 -37.68
C PHE A 486 -7.31 -7.74 -36.33
N CYS A 487 -6.41 -7.82 -35.36
CA CYS A 487 -6.74 -8.23 -33.99
C CYS A 487 -7.53 -7.15 -33.22
N SER A 488 -7.48 -5.89 -33.68
CA SER A 488 -8.14 -4.74 -33.06
C SER A 488 -8.36 -3.60 -34.04
N GLU A 489 -9.27 -2.67 -33.70
CA GLU A 489 -9.43 -1.42 -34.45
C GLU A 489 -8.14 -0.58 -34.47
N GLY A 490 -7.33 -0.63 -33.40
CA GLY A 490 -6.04 0.05 -33.36
C GLY A 490 -5.05 -0.45 -34.44
N CYS A 491 -5.00 -1.76 -34.69
CA CYS A 491 -4.18 -2.32 -35.77
C CYS A 491 -4.76 -1.96 -37.15
N ARG A 492 -6.09 -1.96 -37.32
CA ARG A 492 -6.74 -1.45 -38.53
C ARG A 492 -6.36 0.00 -38.81
N ASP A 493 -6.45 0.87 -37.80
CA ASP A 493 -6.19 2.31 -37.96
C ASP A 493 -4.71 2.59 -38.23
N THR A 494 -3.82 1.82 -37.61
CA THR A 494 -2.38 1.85 -37.89
C THR A 494 -2.08 1.44 -39.32
N PHE A 495 -2.72 0.36 -39.80
CA PHE A 495 -2.61 -0.07 -41.20
C PHE A 495 -3.19 0.96 -42.18
N ALA A 496 -4.32 1.59 -41.84
CA ALA A 496 -4.95 2.61 -42.67
C ALA A 496 -4.12 3.91 -42.77
N ALA A 497 -3.34 4.22 -41.74
CA ALA A 497 -2.46 5.39 -41.71
C ALA A 497 -1.24 5.27 -42.64
N ASP A 498 -0.67 4.07 -42.79
CA ASP A 498 0.44 3.82 -43.72
C ASP A 498 0.40 2.39 -44.34
N PRO A 499 -0.51 2.13 -45.29
CA PRO A 499 -0.69 0.79 -45.84
C PRO A 499 0.54 0.24 -46.57
N ALA A 500 1.37 1.12 -47.15
CA ALA A 500 2.51 0.74 -47.98
C ALA A 500 3.63 0.05 -47.17
N VAL A 501 3.71 0.33 -45.87
CA VAL A 501 4.66 -0.30 -44.94
C VAL A 501 4.24 -1.74 -44.63
N TYR A 502 2.94 -1.98 -44.45
CA TYR A 502 2.41 -3.24 -43.96
C TYR A 502 1.91 -4.19 -45.06
N SER A 503 1.71 -3.69 -46.29
CA SER A 503 1.23 -4.48 -47.43
C SER A 503 2.32 -5.27 -48.17
N ARG A 504 3.58 -5.22 -47.71
CA ARG A 504 4.75 -5.87 -48.36
C ARG A 504 5.06 -7.30 -47.88
N THR A 505 4.16 -7.89 -47.10
CA THR A 505 4.27 -9.26 -46.55
C THR A 505 3.10 -10.09 -47.01
#